data_AF-A0A0F9GWW3-F1
#
_entry.id   AF-A0A0F9GWW3-F1
#
_cell.length_a   1.000
_cell.length_b   1.000
_cell.length_c   1.000
_cell.angle_alpha   90.00
_cell.angle_beta   90.00
_cell.angle_gamma   90.00
#
_symmetry.space_group_name_H-M   'P 1'
#
loop_
_entity.id
_entity.type
_entity.pdbx_description
1 polymer ?
#
loop_
_entity_poly.entity_id
_entity_poly.type
_entity_poly.pdbx_seq_one_letter_code
_entity_poly.pdbx_strand_id
1 'polypeptide(L)' 'MTYEKHHIFELTNLMKGTFISRPNRFVGEIMYKNQIETAHIHDPGRLKELLIKGVDVLFTYS' A
#
# COMPACT_ATOMS: atom_id res chain seq x y z
N MET A 1 -4.78 -36.66 2.21
CA MET A 1 -3.70 -35.67 1.95
C MET A 1 -3.88 -34.52 2.91
N THR A 2 -3.03 -34.44 3.92
CA THR A 2 -2.98 -33.32 4.87
C THR A 2 -2.20 -32.18 4.22
N TYR A 3 -2.80 -31.00 4.13
CA TYR A 3 -2.12 -29.79 3.68
C TYR A 3 -1.22 -29.27 4.79
N GLU A 4 0.10 -29.35 4.60
CA GLU A 4 1.04 -28.63 5.46
C GLU A 4 1.21 -27.19 4.96
N LYS A 5 1.06 -26.24 5.88
CA LYS A 5 1.18 -24.81 5.59
C LYS A 5 2.66 -24.44 5.68
N HIS A 6 3.36 -24.44 4.55
CA HIS A 6 4.76 -23.99 4.50
C HIS A 6 4.83 -22.47 4.33
N HIS A 7 5.62 -21.82 5.17
CA HIS A 7 5.89 -20.39 5.08
C HIS A 7 6.90 -20.13 3.95
N ILE A 8 6.48 -19.40 2.91
CA ILE A 8 7.30 -19.18 1.69
C ILE A 8 8.11 -17.89 1.81
N PHE A 9 7.51 -16.82 2.33
CA PHE A 9 8.11 -15.50 2.36
C PHE A 9 7.40 -14.60 3.38
N GLU A 10 8.15 -13.70 4.03
CA GLU A 10 7.62 -12.69 4.95
C GLU A 10 7.96 -11.29 4.44
N LEU A 11 6.95 -10.43 4.40
CA LEU A 11 7.13 -9.01 4.13
C LEU A 11 7.41 -8.29 5.46
N THR A 12 8.68 -7.88 5.65
CA THR A 12 9.09 -7.14 6.84
C THR A 12 8.85 -5.63 6.66
N ASN A 13 8.83 -4.88 7.78
CA ASN A 13 8.76 -3.42 7.81
C ASN A 13 7.52 -2.78 7.15
N LEU A 14 6.44 -3.55 6.98
CA LEU A 14 5.18 -3.00 6.50
C LEU A 14 4.60 -2.02 7.54
N MET A 15 4.30 -0.83 7.07
CA MET A 15 3.59 0.20 7.82
C MET A 15 2.18 0.34 7.28
N LYS A 16 1.28 0.82 8.13
CA LYS A 16 -0.11 1.08 7.80
C LYS A 16 -0.37 2.58 7.77
N GLY A 17 -1.00 3.06 6.72
CA GLY A 17 -1.44 4.45 6.58
C GLY A 17 -2.81 4.55 5.92
N THR A 18 -3.34 5.76 5.82
CA THR A 18 -4.64 6.03 5.17
C THR A 18 -4.42 6.69 3.82
N PHE A 19 -4.97 6.11 2.76
CA PHE A 19 -4.88 6.67 1.42
C PHE A 19 -5.63 8.00 1.31
N ILE A 20 -4.99 9.03 0.79
CA ILE A 20 -5.56 10.38 0.69
C ILE A 20 -5.92 10.73 -0.75
N SER A 21 -4.97 10.61 -1.66
CA SER A 21 -5.17 11.00 -3.06
C SER A 21 -4.20 10.30 -4.00
N ARG A 22 -4.49 10.38 -5.29
CA ARG A 22 -3.64 9.87 -6.37
C ARG A 22 -3.40 10.98 -7.40
N PRO A 23 -2.40 11.85 -7.20
CA PRO A 23 -2.21 13.01 -8.08
C PRO A 23 -1.95 12.62 -9.54
N ASN A 24 -1.28 11.50 -9.77
CA ASN A 24 -1.03 10.95 -11.10
C ASN A 24 -0.92 9.43 -11.06
N ARG A 25 -0.67 8.79 -12.22
CA ARG A 25 -0.69 7.33 -12.28
C ARG A 25 0.40 6.66 -11.43
N PHE A 26 1.49 7.34 -11.10
CA PHE A 26 2.64 6.79 -10.38
C PHE A 26 2.76 7.25 -8.93
N VAL A 27 1.98 8.25 -8.50
CA VAL A 27 2.10 8.87 -7.17
C VAL A 27 0.80 8.72 -6.40
N GLY A 28 0.90 8.27 -5.16
CA GLY A 28 -0.16 8.29 -4.16
C GLY A 28 0.25 9.14 -2.96
N GLU A 29 -0.72 9.72 -2.28
CA GLU A 29 -0.54 10.43 -1.02
C GLU A 29 -1.16 9.61 0.12
N ILE A 30 -0.42 9.45 1.22
CA ILE A 30 -0.79 8.63 2.37
C ILE A 30 -0.68 9.47 3.64
N MET A 31 -1.73 9.46 4.47
CA MET A 31 -1.67 10.01 5.83
C MET A 31 -1.04 8.96 6.74
N TYR A 32 0.10 9.30 7.34
CA TYR A 32 0.83 8.47 8.27
C TYR A 32 1.44 9.34 9.36
N LYS A 33 1.25 8.97 10.64
CA LYS A 33 1.75 9.74 11.79
C LYS A 33 1.43 11.25 11.71
N ASN A 34 0.20 11.58 11.31
CA ASN A 34 -0.29 12.96 11.13
C ASN A 34 0.46 13.78 10.06
N GLN A 35 1.18 13.13 9.16
CA GLN A 35 1.86 13.74 8.02
C GLN A 35 1.40 13.12 6.71
N ILE A 36 1.44 13.91 5.64
CA ILE A 36 1.17 13.42 4.28
C ILE A 36 2.50 13.00 3.67
N GLU A 37 2.59 11.73 3.35
CA GLU A 37 3.74 11.10 2.69
C GLU A 37 3.39 10.83 1.22
N THR A 38 4.38 10.94 0.34
CA THR A 38 4.22 10.56 -1.06
C THR A 38 4.76 9.15 -1.28
N ALA A 39 3.99 8.32 -1.99
CA ALA A 39 4.30 6.93 -2.24
C ALA A 39 4.27 6.63 -3.74
N HIS A 40 5.19 5.77 -4.18
CA HIS A 40 5.20 5.28 -5.55
C HIS A 40 4.19 4.15 -5.73
N ILE A 41 3.35 4.24 -6.76
CA ILE A 41 2.37 3.22 -7.12
C ILE A 41 2.97 2.32 -8.20
N HIS A 42 3.37 1.10 -7.81
CA HIS A 42 3.99 0.12 -8.71
C HIS A 42 3.05 -0.41 -9.81
N ASP A 43 1.75 -0.56 -9.51
CA ASP A 43 0.73 -0.97 -10.49
C ASP A 43 -0.23 0.20 -10.81
N PRO A 44 0.18 1.13 -11.70
CA PRO A 44 -0.61 2.29 -12.04
C PRO A 44 -1.90 1.95 -12.81
N GLY A 45 -1.98 0.77 -13.43
CA GLY A 45 -3.10 0.39 -14.29
C GLY A 45 -4.28 -0.15 -13.50
N ARG A 46 -4.03 -0.95 -12.47
CA ARG A 46 -5.08 -1.76 -11.83
C ARG A 46 -5.68 -1.16 -10.57
N LEU A 47 -4.98 -0.24 -9.91
CA LEU A 47 -5.32 0.16 -8.54
C LEU A 47 -6.33 1.30 -8.42
N LYS A 48 -6.96 1.75 -9.52
CA LYS A 48 -7.90 2.90 -9.49
C LYS A 48 -9.11 2.67 -8.60
N GLU A 49 -9.67 1.47 -8.61
CA GLU A 49 -10.89 1.13 -7.86
C GLU A 49 -10.59 0.77 -6.40
N LEU A 50 -9.34 0.38 -6.10
CA LEU A 50 -8.90 -0.02 -4.77
C LEU A 50 -8.36 1.17 -3.96
N LEU A 51 -7.68 2.11 -4.60
CA LEU A 51 -7.11 3.30 -3.96
C LEU A 51 -8.13 4.44 -3.93
N ILE A 52 -9.22 4.22 -3.20
CA ILE A 52 -10.22 5.23 -2.87
C ILE A 52 -9.82 5.98 -1.60
N LYS A 53 -10.15 7.26 -1.50
CA LYS A 53 -9.80 8.08 -0.33
C LYS A 53 -10.35 7.46 0.95
N GLY A 54 -9.51 7.36 1.97
CA GLY A 54 -9.86 6.86 3.30
C GLY A 54 -9.57 5.39 3.54
N VAL A 55 -9.15 4.61 2.53
CA VAL A 55 -8.81 3.19 2.77
C VAL A 55 -7.46 3.03 3.44
N ASP A 56 -7.35 1.96 4.21
CA ASP A 56 -6.08 1.51 4.76
C ASP A 56 -5.18 0.95 3.65
N VAL A 57 -3.94 1.40 3.63
CA VAL A 57 -2.90 0.90 2.74
C VAL A 57 -1.69 0.43 3.54
N LEU A 58 -1.04 -0.61 3.00
CA LEU A 58 0.25 -1.07 3.50
C LEU A 58 1.35 -0.51 2.59
N PHE A 59 2.39 0.04 3.20
CA PHE A 59 3.55 0.58 2.48
C PHE A 59 4.84 0.29 3.26
N THR A 60 5.98 0.38 2.58
CA THR A 60 7.30 0.33 3.19
C THR A 60 8.12 1.50 2.65
N TYR A 61 9.13 1.94 3.41
CA TYR A 61 10.21 2.72 2.82
C TYR A 61 11.12 1.72 2.07
N SER A 62 11.44 2.03 0.82
CA SER A 62 12.34 1.26 -0.04
C SER A 62 13.53 2.10 -0.45
#